data_AF-A0A559M474-F1
#
_entry.id   AF-A0A559M474-F1
#
_cell.length_a   1.000
_cell.length_b   1.000
_cell.length_c   1.000
_cell.angle_alpha   90.00
_cell.angle_beta   90.00
_cell.angle_gamma   90.00
#
_symmetry.space_group_name_H-M   'P 1'
#
loop_
_entity.id
_entity.type
_entity.pdbx_description
1 polymer ?
#
loop_
_entity_poly.entity_id
_entity_poly.type
_entity_poly.pdbx_seq_one_letter_code
_entity_poly.pdbx_strand_id
1 'polypeptide(L)'
;MANALLDDLTKILRDRDIPFDRDAIKSALKDPESQTAIREWMKEYLAPETLLTKDEAALYATLSKSGEAERLAAQDLSSVIGLNDTDIEDAIEELKRSTAAIEKQSEALKSQQNAMSALVKSEKRTSQSRTQTSNSQLKKWNAQKGHVSRAIEELSQSLAYQSADLEQQRKASEANVKQTVDDILRSDDKLLASLQKLASDLDPIQSDDDMTISRIKDLCARLIKHTVEGIRTKLDRIYLDALHNSARSEEPDSQETTDLQEELESLYSEILPVAQMSAEQQFLQPALKAIAATDGQGQERAAKAVKYIHDCLLFLVNRIETFLERAEESQCHKMAIQFVLDSAKKELCRVEDSPTPSSPSKPNTQQRRTSARSPVRTRNTHRRSSALENDDVEPEQQIARNLGITLPPVGVSEQARATALEKSLSERLTKLEIHSSSLQSTTESSISSHLLDAHLTLQLLQDSLLAESLYSKVRLLDPDIEASVGMFEQEI
;
A
#
# COMPACT_ATOMS: atom_id res chain seq x y z
N MET A 1 20.64 51.81 -123.28
CA MET A 1 19.97 52.36 -122.08
C MET A 1 18.54 52.83 -122.34
N ALA A 2 18.22 53.37 -123.53
CA ALA A 2 16.85 53.78 -123.89
C ALA A 2 15.79 52.65 -123.78
N ASN A 3 16.11 51.43 -124.22
CA ASN A 3 15.14 50.32 -124.20
C ASN A 3 14.75 49.85 -122.79
N ALA A 4 15.63 49.98 -121.79
CA ALA A 4 15.31 49.59 -120.41
C ALA A 4 14.35 50.60 -119.75
N LEU A 5 14.52 51.89 -120.03
CA LEU A 5 13.60 52.94 -119.56
C LEU A 5 12.22 52.85 -120.24
N LEU A 6 12.19 52.43 -121.51
CA LEU A 6 10.95 52.15 -122.22
C LEU A 6 10.20 50.96 -121.58
N ASP A 7 10.92 49.90 -121.22
CA ASP A 7 10.31 48.71 -120.62
C ASP A 7 9.84 48.96 -119.17
N ASP A 8 10.56 49.75 -118.38
CA ASP A 8 10.11 50.13 -117.02
C ASP A 8 8.91 51.09 -117.06
N LEU A 9 8.91 52.10 -117.94
CA LEU A 9 7.77 53.01 -118.12
C LEU A 9 6.53 52.24 -118.60
N THR A 10 6.68 51.37 -119.61
CA THR A 10 5.54 50.61 -120.14
C THR A 10 5.03 49.55 -119.18
N LYS A 11 5.86 49.02 -118.27
CA LYS A 11 5.40 48.19 -117.15
C LYS A 11 4.60 49.00 -116.14
N ILE A 12 5.10 50.14 -115.68
CA ILE A 12 4.39 50.97 -114.69
C ILE A 12 3.04 51.47 -115.25
N LEU A 13 2.99 51.85 -116.54
CA LEU A 13 1.75 52.29 -117.20
C LEU A 13 0.76 51.14 -117.44
N ARG A 14 1.25 49.94 -117.77
CA ARG A 14 0.41 48.75 -117.99
C ARG A 14 -0.10 48.16 -116.68
N ASP A 15 0.70 48.20 -115.62
CA ASP A 15 0.30 47.76 -114.28
C ASP A 15 -0.82 48.62 -113.71
N ARG A 16 -1.12 49.78 -114.31
CA ARG A 16 -2.12 50.76 -113.82
C ARG A 16 -3.16 51.17 -114.85
N ASP A 17 -3.30 50.41 -115.94
CA ASP A 17 -4.36 50.55 -116.97
C ASP A 17 -4.47 51.96 -117.60
N ILE A 18 -3.34 52.66 -117.75
CA ILE A 18 -3.29 53.95 -118.44
C ILE A 18 -3.10 53.68 -119.94
N PRO A 19 -3.99 54.15 -120.85
CA PRO A 19 -3.84 53.92 -122.28
C PRO A 19 -2.64 54.69 -122.82
N PHE A 20 -1.70 54.00 -123.47
CA PHE A 20 -0.50 54.63 -124.05
C PHE A 20 -0.22 54.15 -125.48
N ASP A 21 0.25 55.07 -126.31
CA ASP A 21 0.72 54.77 -127.67
C ASP A 21 2.22 54.47 -127.65
N ARG A 22 2.56 53.21 -127.94
CA ARG A 22 3.92 52.68 -127.80
C ARG A 22 4.88 53.26 -128.83
N ASP A 23 4.38 53.70 -129.98
CA ASP A 23 5.22 54.22 -131.06
C ASP A 23 5.55 55.70 -130.86
N ALA A 24 4.64 56.47 -130.24
CA ALA A 24 4.87 57.85 -129.84
C ALA A 24 5.96 57.97 -128.74
N ILE A 25 5.94 57.07 -127.76
CA ILE A 25 6.93 57.03 -126.67
C ILE A 25 8.30 56.61 -127.22
N LYS A 26 8.36 55.66 -128.17
CA LYS A 26 9.61 55.28 -128.83
C LYS A 26 10.19 56.40 -129.70
N SER A 27 9.36 57.23 -130.33
CA SER A 27 9.84 58.40 -131.07
C SER A 27 10.36 59.50 -130.14
N ALA A 28 9.65 59.77 -129.03
CA ALA A 28 10.08 60.76 -128.05
C ALA A 28 11.39 60.36 -127.36
N LEU A 29 11.63 59.06 -127.17
CA LEU A 29 12.84 58.51 -126.54
C LEU A 29 14.05 58.40 -127.49
N LYS A 30 13.98 58.86 -128.76
CA LYS A 30 15.16 58.88 -129.66
C LYS A 30 16.06 60.10 -129.45
N ASP A 31 15.56 61.16 -128.83
CA ASP A 31 16.30 62.38 -128.54
C ASP A 31 16.97 62.26 -127.14
N PRO A 32 18.29 62.49 -126.99
CA PRO A 32 18.97 62.26 -125.71
C PRO A 32 18.60 63.26 -124.59
N GLU A 33 18.16 64.48 -124.91
CA GLU A 33 17.72 65.46 -123.91
C GLU A 33 16.33 65.13 -123.33
N SER A 34 15.43 64.58 -124.15
CA SER A 34 14.11 64.12 -123.70
C SER A 34 14.21 62.87 -122.82
N GLN A 35 15.21 62.01 -123.02
CA GLN A 35 15.42 60.82 -122.18
C GLN A 35 15.72 61.16 -120.72
N THR A 36 16.51 62.19 -120.46
CA THR A 36 16.85 62.62 -119.09
C THR A 36 15.66 63.31 -118.44
N ALA A 37 14.95 64.19 -119.16
CA ALA A 37 13.75 64.85 -118.66
C ALA A 37 12.63 63.84 -118.34
N ILE A 38 12.41 62.83 -119.19
CA ILE A 38 11.42 61.77 -118.95
C ILE A 38 11.82 60.92 -117.74
N ARG A 39 13.11 60.70 -117.49
CA ARG A 39 13.59 59.92 -116.34
C ARG A 39 13.43 60.67 -115.02
N GLU A 40 13.70 61.97 -115.00
CA GLU A 40 13.47 62.82 -113.83
C GLU A 40 11.98 62.94 -113.55
N TRP A 41 11.18 63.18 -114.58
CA TRP A 41 9.71 63.16 -114.48
C TRP A 41 9.18 61.82 -113.96
N MET A 42 9.75 60.70 -114.41
CA MET A 42 9.35 59.36 -113.93
C MET A 42 9.73 59.12 -112.46
N LYS A 43 10.84 59.68 -111.98
CA LYS A 43 11.21 59.58 -110.55
C LYS A 43 10.37 60.50 -109.67
N GLU A 44 9.98 61.66 -110.18
CA GLU A 44 9.23 62.65 -109.42
C GLU A 44 7.74 62.27 -109.34
N TYR A 45 7.15 61.85 -110.47
CA TYR A 45 5.71 61.61 -110.58
C TYR A 45 5.30 60.13 -110.64
N LEU A 46 6.24 59.19 -110.80
CA LEU A 46 5.95 57.75 -110.82
C LEU A 46 6.67 56.94 -109.73
N ALA A 47 6.98 57.55 -108.59
CA ALA A 47 7.53 56.85 -107.42
C ALA A 47 6.44 56.08 -106.64
N PRO A 48 6.77 54.98 -105.94
CA PRO A 48 5.82 54.20 -105.13
C PRO A 48 5.10 55.03 -104.06
N GLU A 49 5.77 56.07 -103.56
CA GLU A 49 5.27 56.99 -102.53
C GLU A 49 4.28 58.04 -103.09
N THR A 50 4.33 58.35 -104.39
CA THR A 50 3.48 59.39 -105.01
C THR A 50 2.31 58.84 -105.80
N LEU A 51 2.27 57.52 -106.08
CA LEU A 51 1.16 56.91 -106.79
C LEU A 51 0.57 55.70 -106.05
N LEU A 52 -0.73 55.79 -105.69
CA LEU A 52 -1.49 54.70 -105.07
C LEU A 52 -1.43 53.39 -105.88
N THR A 53 -1.14 52.29 -105.19
CA THR A 53 -1.21 50.94 -105.77
C THR A 53 -2.65 50.54 -106.11
N LYS A 54 -2.84 49.48 -106.92
CA LYS A 54 -4.18 49.06 -107.39
C LYS A 54 -5.14 48.75 -106.23
N ASP A 55 -4.63 48.14 -105.17
CA ASP A 55 -5.42 47.79 -103.98
C ASP A 55 -5.71 49.01 -103.12
N GLU A 56 -4.76 49.94 -102.98
CA GLU A 56 -4.95 51.21 -102.27
C GLU A 56 -5.90 52.14 -103.02
N ALA A 57 -5.87 52.17 -104.36
CA ALA A 57 -6.80 52.94 -105.19
C ALA A 57 -8.22 52.35 -105.12
N ALA A 58 -8.35 51.02 -105.08
CA ALA A 58 -9.63 50.37 -104.85
C ALA A 58 -10.16 50.67 -103.43
N LEU A 59 -9.29 50.60 -102.41
CA LEU A 59 -9.62 50.98 -101.04
C LEU A 59 -10.01 52.45 -100.93
N TYR A 60 -9.25 53.37 -101.51
CA TYR A 60 -9.56 54.80 -101.51
C TYR A 60 -10.87 55.09 -102.26
N ALA A 61 -11.15 54.43 -103.38
CA ALA A 61 -12.42 54.54 -104.08
C ALA A 61 -13.61 53.96 -103.29
N THR A 62 -13.38 52.93 -102.46
CA THR A 62 -14.42 52.45 -101.52
C THR A 62 -14.62 53.38 -100.34
N LEU A 63 -13.53 53.94 -99.78
CA LEU A 63 -13.55 54.91 -98.68
C LEU A 63 -14.09 56.28 -99.09
N SER A 64 -13.91 56.67 -100.36
CA SER A 64 -14.50 57.90 -100.92
C SER A 64 -15.99 57.73 -101.22
N LYS A 65 -16.42 56.54 -101.63
CA LYS A 65 -17.85 56.20 -101.78
C LYS A 65 -18.57 56.07 -100.43
N SER A 66 -17.86 55.70 -99.35
CA SER A 66 -18.40 55.63 -97.99
C SER A 66 -18.32 56.96 -97.22
N GLY A 67 -17.59 57.96 -97.73
CA GLY A 67 -17.38 59.25 -97.05
C GLY A 67 -16.44 59.19 -95.83
N GLU A 68 -15.81 58.05 -95.56
CA GLU A 68 -14.91 57.85 -94.41
C GLU A 68 -13.51 58.43 -94.64
N ALA A 69 -13.10 58.59 -95.89
CA ALA A 69 -11.84 59.26 -96.24
C ALA A 69 -11.80 60.72 -95.72
N GLU A 70 -12.90 61.46 -95.85
CA GLU A 70 -13.00 62.83 -95.34
C GLU A 70 -13.07 62.88 -93.80
N ARG A 71 -13.64 61.85 -93.16
CA ARG A 71 -13.69 61.74 -91.69
C ARG A 71 -12.33 61.46 -91.08
N LEU A 72 -11.52 60.59 -91.69
CA LEU A 72 -10.18 60.27 -91.21
C LEU A 72 -9.22 61.46 -91.42
N ALA A 73 -9.36 62.20 -92.53
CA ALA A 73 -8.58 63.42 -92.77
C ALA A 73 -8.95 64.57 -91.81
N ALA A 74 -10.19 64.60 -91.31
CA ALA A 74 -10.66 65.57 -90.33
C ALA A 74 -10.38 65.18 -88.87
N GLN A 75 -9.77 64.02 -88.62
CA GLN A 75 -9.54 63.52 -87.27
C GLN A 75 -8.29 64.14 -86.65
N ASP A 76 -8.45 64.84 -85.53
CA ASP A 76 -7.37 65.51 -84.81
C ASP A 76 -6.54 64.48 -84.02
N LEU A 77 -5.32 64.23 -84.48
CA LEU A 77 -4.35 63.29 -83.89
C LEU A 77 -3.74 63.80 -82.56
N SER A 78 -4.17 64.97 -82.07
CA SER A 78 -3.71 65.59 -80.82
C SER A 78 -4.04 64.80 -79.54
N SER A 79 -4.96 63.81 -79.63
CA SER A 79 -5.36 62.95 -78.51
C SER A 79 -4.48 61.72 -78.29
N VAL A 80 -3.51 61.46 -79.18
CA VAL A 80 -2.42 60.53 -78.90
C VAL A 80 -1.42 61.26 -78.02
N ILE A 81 -1.63 61.20 -76.70
CA ILE A 81 -0.65 61.61 -75.70
C ILE A 81 0.63 60.81 -76.00
N GLY A 82 1.63 61.50 -76.54
CA GLY A 82 2.96 60.93 -76.72
C GLY A 82 3.47 60.50 -75.34
N LEU A 83 3.76 59.21 -75.19
CA LEU A 83 4.49 58.71 -74.02
C LEU A 83 5.77 59.54 -73.91
N ASN A 84 5.91 60.30 -72.82
CA ASN A 84 7.08 61.11 -72.59
C ASN A 84 8.22 60.17 -72.13
N ASP A 85 9.42 60.31 -72.70
CA ASP A 85 10.56 59.43 -72.37
C ASP A 85 10.87 59.40 -70.86
N THR A 86 10.60 60.50 -70.15
CA THR A 86 10.75 60.61 -68.69
C THR A 86 9.82 59.69 -67.91
N ASP A 87 8.58 59.51 -68.36
CA ASP A 87 7.58 58.68 -67.67
C ASP A 87 7.90 57.19 -67.87
N ILE A 88 8.51 56.85 -69.01
CA ILE A 88 9.03 55.51 -69.28
C ILE A 88 10.25 55.23 -68.37
N GLU A 89 11.16 56.20 -68.21
CA GLU A 89 12.30 56.07 -67.29
C GLU A 89 11.85 55.88 -65.84
N ASP A 90 10.91 56.69 -65.35
CA ASP A 90 10.36 56.58 -64.00
C ASP A 90 9.65 55.23 -63.78
N ALA A 91 8.86 54.76 -64.75
CA ALA A 91 8.21 53.45 -64.68
C ALA A 91 9.22 52.29 -64.66
N ILE A 92 10.33 52.42 -65.41
CA ILE A 92 11.42 51.42 -65.40
C ILE A 92 12.14 51.43 -64.05
N GLU A 93 12.42 52.59 -63.47
CA GLU A 93 13.04 52.68 -62.14
C GLU A 93 12.12 52.13 -61.04
N GLU A 94 10.82 52.43 -61.08
CA GLU A 94 9.84 51.87 -60.15
C GLU A 94 9.74 50.34 -60.30
N LEU A 95 9.73 49.83 -61.54
CA LEU A 95 9.70 48.39 -61.80
C LEU A 95 10.99 47.71 -61.33
N LYS A 96 12.17 48.32 -61.51
CA LYS A 96 13.44 47.82 -60.95
C LYS A 96 13.41 47.80 -59.43
N ARG A 97 12.89 48.86 -58.80
CA ARG A 97 12.75 48.96 -57.34
C ARG A 97 11.78 47.90 -56.81
N SER A 98 10.67 47.66 -57.50
CA SER A 98 9.71 46.60 -57.19
C SER A 98 10.31 45.21 -57.36
N THR A 99 11.06 44.98 -58.45
CA THR A 99 11.74 43.70 -58.71
C THR A 99 12.77 43.40 -57.62
N ALA A 100 13.59 44.37 -57.23
CA ALA A 100 14.55 44.22 -56.14
C ALA A 100 13.86 43.97 -54.78
N ALA A 101 12.71 44.61 -54.54
CA ALA A 101 11.92 44.37 -53.34
C ALA A 101 11.32 42.94 -53.31
N ILE A 102 10.81 42.45 -54.44
CA ILE A 102 10.28 41.10 -54.60
C ILE A 102 11.39 40.06 -54.44
N GLU A 103 12.58 40.30 -55.02
CA GLU A 103 13.72 39.39 -54.90
C GLU A 103 14.16 39.27 -53.43
N LYS A 104 14.30 40.40 -52.72
CA LYS A 104 14.59 40.42 -51.29
C LYS A 104 13.52 39.70 -50.46
N GLN A 105 12.24 39.86 -50.80
CA GLN A 105 11.15 39.12 -50.17
C GLN A 105 11.24 37.62 -50.47
N SER A 106 11.60 37.22 -51.69
CA SER A 106 11.77 35.82 -52.07
C SER A 106 12.94 35.15 -51.33
N GLU A 107 14.04 35.87 -51.14
CA GLU A 107 15.19 35.41 -50.37
C GLU A 107 14.83 35.28 -48.88
N ALA A 108 14.11 36.25 -48.34
CA ALA A 108 13.61 36.19 -46.97
C ALA A 108 12.68 34.97 -46.78
N LEU A 109 11.75 34.73 -47.70
CA LEU A 109 10.85 33.57 -47.66
C LEU A 109 11.62 32.24 -47.79
N LYS A 110 12.62 32.15 -48.67
CA LYS A 110 13.50 30.97 -48.78
C LYS A 110 14.25 30.72 -47.47
N SER A 111 14.77 31.78 -46.84
CA SER A 111 15.46 31.68 -45.55
C SER A 111 14.50 31.21 -44.43
N GLN A 112 13.27 31.72 -44.42
CA GLN A 112 12.22 31.30 -43.47
C GLN A 112 11.78 29.85 -43.72
N GLN A 113 11.60 29.44 -44.97
CA GLN A 113 11.29 28.05 -45.34
C GLN A 113 12.40 27.10 -44.88
N ASN A 114 13.67 27.46 -45.10
CA ASN A 114 14.81 26.67 -44.66
C ASN A 114 14.85 26.56 -43.13
N ALA A 115 14.65 27.68 -42.41
CA ALA A 115 14.59 27.69 -40.95
C ALA A 115 13.43 26.83 -40.41
N MET A 116 12.22 26.92 -40.99
CA MET A 116 11.09 26.07 -40.64
C MET A 116 11.37 24.60 -40.91
N SER A 117 11.98 24.26 -42.05
CA SER A 117 12.34 22.87 -42.36
C SER A 117 13.35 22.30 -41.36
N ALA A 118 14.30 23.13 -40.89
CA ALA A 118 15.27 22.76 -39.87
C ALA A 118 14.61 22.55 -38.50
N LEU A 119 13.65 23.41 -38.12
CA LEU A 119 12.84 23.25 -36.91
C LEU A 119 11.99 21.97 -36.94
N VAL A 120 11.33 21.67 -38.05
CA VAL A 120 10.55 20.42 -38.18
C VAL A 120 11.45 19.19 -38.05
N LYS A 121 12.67 19.22 -38.64
CA LYS A 121 13.64 18.14 -38.50
C LYS A 121 14.16 18.01 -37.07
N SER A 122 14.44 19.12 -36.38
CA SER A 122 14.91 19.09 -34.99
C SER A 122 13.82 18.64 -34.02
N GLU A 123 12.56 19.02 -34.26
CA GLU A 123 11.40 18.59 -33.49
C GLU A 123 11.18 17.08 -33.66
N LYS A 124 11.24 16.55 -34.88
CA LYS A 124 11.17 15.09 -35.14
C LYS A 124 12.27 14.31 -34.43
N ARG A 125 13.51 14.81 -34.44
CA ARG A 125 14.63 14.20 -33.70
C ARG A 125 14.41 14.25 -32.19
N THR A 126 13.91 15.38 -31.68
CA THR A 126 13.65 15.57 -30.25
C THR A 126 12.49 14.69 -29.78
N SER A 127 11.41 14.57 -30.55
CA SER A 127 10.29 13.69 -30.23
C SER A 127 10.69 12.22 -30.28
N GLN A 128 11.53 11.81 -31.25
CA GLN A 128 12.08 10.46 -31.30
C GLN A 128 12.99 10.16 -30.09
N SER A 129 13.87 11.09 -29.70
CA SER A 129 14.71 10.93 -28.50
C SER A 129 13.87 10.87 -27.21
N ARG A 130 12.83 11.69 -27.10
CA ARG A 130 11.88 11.68 -25.97
C ARG A 130 11.11 10.36 -25.88
N THR A 131 10.59 9.86 -27.00
CA THR A 131 9.87 8.57 -27.03
C THR A 131 10.79 7.40 -26.71
N GLN A 132 12.03 7.40 -27.22
CA GLN A 132 13.02 6.37 -26.87
C GLN A 132 13.37 6.39 -25.37
N THR A 133 13.59 7.57 -24.80
CA THR A 133 13.88 7.73 -23.37
C THR A 133 12.69 7.27 -22.52
N SER A 134 11.47 7.71 -22.86
CA SER A 134 10.25 7.30 -22.17
C SER A 134 10.03 5.78 -22.23
N ASN A 135 10.20 5.17 -23.41
CA ASN A 135 10.11 3.72 -23.58
C ASN A 135 11.17 2.97 -22.75
N SER A 136 12.40 3.50 -22.66
CA SER A 136 13.44 2.89 -21.83
C SER A 136 13.12 2.98 -20.34
N GLN A 137 12.52 4.09 -19.89
CA GLN A 137 12.07 4.28 -18.51
C GLN A 137 10.89 3.34 -18.19
N LEU A 138 9.92 3.23 -19.09
CA LEU A 138 8.78 2.31 -18.94
C LEU A 138 9.24 0.85 -18.83
N LYS A 139 10.22 0.44 -19.65
CA LYS A 139 10.82 -0.91 -19.56
C LYS A 139 11.48 -1.15 -18.21
N LYS A 140 12.26 -0.17 -17.70
CA LYS A 140 12.89 -0.27 -16.38
C LYS A 140 11.85 -0.34 -15.26
N TRP A 141 10.81 0.48 -15.32
CA TRP A 141 9.72 0.47 -14.36
C TRP A 141 8.99 -0.87 -14.36
N ASN A 142 8.65 -1.41 -15.54
CA ASN A 142 8.01 -2.72 -15.66
C ASN A 142 8.90 -3.85 -15.13
N ALA A 143 10.22 -3.80 -15.39
CA ALA A 143 11.16 -4.77 -14.84
C ALA A 143 11.25 -4.70 -13.31
N GLN A 144 11.29 -3.49 -12.74
CA GLN A 144 11.27 -3.30 -11.28
C GLN A 144 9.95 -3.76 -10.66
N LYS A 145 8.81 -3.40 -11.27
CA LYS A 145 7.49 -3.88 -10.85
C LYS A 145 7.42 -5.41 -10.85
N GLY A 146 7.89 -6.06 -11.92
CA GLY A 146 7.92 -7.52 -12.02
C GLY A 146 8.93 -8.18 -11.07
N HIS A 147 10.00 -7.48 -10.66
CA HIS A 147 10.91 -7.96 -9.63
C HIS A 147 10.26 -7.89 -8.23
N VAL A 148 9.62 -6.76 -7.91
CA VAL A 148 8.89 -6.58 -6.65
C VAL A 148 7.72 -7.56 -6.53
N SER A 149 6.95 -7.78 -7.61
CA SER A 149 5.86 -8.77 -7.63
C SER A 149 6.37 -10.18 -7.29
N ARG A 150 7.46 -10.63 -7.93
CA ARG A 150 8.06 -11.94 -7.62
C ARG A 150 8.58 -12.03 -6.20
N ALA A 151 9.22 -10.98 -5.69
CA ALA A 151 9.68 -10.96 -4.30
C ALA A 151 8.50 -11.05 -3.31
N ILE A 152 7.36 -10.38 -3.61
CA ILE A 152 6.13 -10.49 -2.82
C ILE A 152 5.56 -11.91 -2.87
N GLU A 153 5.51 -12.53 -4.06
CA GLU A 153 5.04 -13.91 -4.24
C GLU A 153 5.93 -14.93 -3.50
N GLU A 154 7.25 -14.79 -3.56
CA GLU A 154 8.20 -15.63 -2.84
C GLU A 154 8.05 -15.47 -1.31
N LEU A 155 7.93 -14.23 -0.83
CA LEU A 155 7.72 -13.94 0.60
C LEU A 155 6.36 -14.43 1.10
N SER A 156 5.29 -14.28 0.30
CA SER A 156 3.96 -14.76 0.67
C SER A 156 3.92 -16.28 0.72
N GLN A 157 4.55 -16.95 -0.25
CA GLN A 157 4.67 -18.40 -0.24
C GLN A 157 5.49 -18.91 0.96
N SER A 158 6.61 -18.25 1.27
CA SER A 158 7.40 -18.54 2.48
C SER A 158 6.57 -18.34 3.76
N LEU A 159 5.83 -17.24 3.87
CA LEU A 159 4.97 -16.96 5.01
C LEU A 159 3.86 -18.02 5.15
N ALA A 160 3.27 -18.46 4.04
CA ALA A 160 2.27 -19.52 4.03
C ALA A 160 2.84 -20.85 4.53
N TYR A 161 4.04 -21.24 4.10
CA TYR A 161 4.72 -22.44 4.59
C TYR A 161 5.05 -22.35 6.08
N GLN A 162 5.60 -21.22 6.53
CA GLN A 162 5.90 -21.00 7.96
C GLN A 162 4.63 -21.00 8.81
N SER A 163 3.53 -20.41 8.32
CA SER A 163 2.23 -20.43 8.99
C SER A 163 1.68 -21.86 9.12
N ALA A 164 1.78 -22.67 8.07
CA ALA A 164 1.38 -24.08 8.12
C ALA A 164 2.24 -24.90 9.10
N ASP A 165 3.56 -24.69 9.10
CA ASP A 165 4.50 -25.37 10.01
C ASP A 165 4.24 -24.99 11.48
N LEU A 166 4.07 -23.69 11.78
CA LEU A 166 3.72 -23.21 13.12
C LEU A 166 2.35 -23.75 13.58
N GLU A 167 1.37 -23.87 12.67
CA GLU A 167 0.07 -24.45 12.99
C GLU A 167 0.18 -25.95 13.30
N GLN A 168 1.04 -26.69 12.59
CA GLN A 168 1.32 -28.10 12.88
C GLN A 168 2.08 -28.25 14.21
N GLN A 169 3.11 -27.43 14.45
CA GLN A 169 3.87 -27.43 15.70
C GLN A 169 2.95 -27.13 16.90
N ARG A 170 2.02 -26.18 16.76
CA ARG A 170 0.99 -25.88 17.77
C ARG A 170 0.10 -27.09 18.07
N LYS A 171 -0.37 -27.81 17.05
CA LYS A 171 -1.21 -29.00 17.24
C LYS A 171 -0.44 -30.12 17.93
N ALA A 172 0.82 -30.33 17.54
CA ALA A 172 1.70 -31.32 18.16
C ALA A 172 2.01 -30.97 19.62
N SER A 173 2.33 -29.71 19.92
CA SER A 173 2.58 -29.27 21.30
C SER A 173 1.33 -29.38 22.18
N GLU A 174 0.15 -29.07 21.65
CA GLU A 174 -1.12 -29.26 22.36
C GLU A 174 -1.39 -30.73 22.69
N ALA A 175 -1.12 -31.65 21.76
CA ALA A 175 -1.26 -33.09 22.01
C ALA A 175 -0.27 -33.57 23.08
N ASN A 176 0.99 -33.11 23.01
CA ASN A 176 2.01 -33.46 24.01
C ASN A 176 1.64 -32.95 25.41
N VAL A 177 1.13 -31.72 25.53
CA VAL A 177 0.69 -31.16 26.82
C VAL A 177 -0.50 -31.96 27.37
N LYS A 178 -1.48 -32.33 26.54
CA LYS A 178 -2.59 -33.18 26.99
C LYS A 178 -2.11 -34.53 27.50
N GLN A 179 -1.19 -35.16 26.77
CA GLN A 179 -0.61 -36.43 27.18
C GLN A 179 0.14 -36.32 28.51
N THR A 180 0.94 -35.26 28.72
CA THR A 180 1.64 -35.08 30.00
C THR A 180 0.69 -34.80 31.15
N VAL A 181 -0.40 -34.06 30.94
CA VAL A 181 -1.47 -33.87 31.95
C VAL A 181 -2.05 -35.23 32.34
N ASP A 182 -2.45 -36.03 31.34
CA ASP A 182 -3.08 -37.33 31.57
C ASP A 182 -2.13 -38.30 32.32
N ASP A 183 -0.85 -38.32 31.95
CA ASP A 183 0.17 -39.14 32.61
C ASP A 183 0.42 -38.70 34.05
N ILE A 184 0.47 -37.40 34.32
CA ILE A 184 0.59 -36.85 35.67
C ILE A 184 -0.64 -37.27 36.47
N LEU A 185 -1.85 -36.87 36.08
CA LEU A 185 -3.08 -37.18 36.82
C LEU A 185 -3.24 -38.68 37.10
N ARG A 186 -2.89 -39.55 36.14
CA ARG A 186 -2.91 -41.00 36.34
C ARG A 186 -1.90 -41.48 37.38
N SER A 187 -0.76 -40.79 37.51
CA SER A 187 0.22 -41.06 38.58
C SER A 187 -0.28 -40.56 39.94
N ASP A 188 -0.94 -39.41 40.00
CA ASP A 188 -1.60 -38.87 41.20
C ASP A 188 -2.69 -39.82 41.69
N ASP A 189 -3.56 -40.31 40.80
CA ASP A 189 -4.63 -41.26 41.12
C ASP A 189 -4.10 -42.56 41.71
N LYS A 190 -2.99 -43.09 41.19
CA LYS A 190 -2.32 -44.26 41.75
C LYS A 190 -1.79 -44.00 43.15
N LEU A 191 -1.22 -42.82 43.37
CA LEU A 191 -0.73 -42.42 44.69
C LEU A 191 -1.90 -42.27 45.67
N LEU A 192 -2.96 -41.57 45.27
CA LEU A 192 -4.17 -41.39 46.08
C LEU A 192 -4.84 -42.72 46.43
N ALA A 193 -4.92 -43.66 45.50
CA ALA A 193 -5.42 -45.01 45.77
C ALA A 193 -4.54 -45.75 46.80
N SER A 194 -3.22 -45.56 46.76
CA SER A 194 -2.31 -46.13 47.76
C SER A 194 -2.45 -45.47 49.14
N LEU A 195 -2.68 -44.14 49.19
CA LEU A 195 -2.96 -43.41 50.43
C LEU A 195 -4.31 -43.82 51.02
N GLN A 196 -5.34 -44.03 50.18
CA GLN A 196 -6.65 -44.51 50.63
C GLN A 196 -6.53 -45.89 51.27
N LYS A 197 -5.74 -46.80 50.68
CA LYS A 197 -5.47 -48.11 51.27
C LYS A 197 -4.75 -47.98 52.62
N LEU A 198 -3.74 -47.11 52.71
CA LEU A 198 -3.02 -46.87 53.96
C LEU A 198 -3.95 -46.26 55.03
N ALA A 199 -4.86 -45.37 54.63
CA ALA A 199 -5.85 -44.77 55.51
C ALA A 199 -6.88 -45.81 56.00
N SER A 200 -7.33 -46.74 55.15
CA SER A 200 -8.21 -47.83 55.59
C SER A 200 -7.51 -48.82 56.53
N ASP A 201 -6.18 -48.99 56.40
CA ASP A 201 -5.39 -49.81 57.33
C ASP A 201 -5.15 -49.10 58.69
N LEU A 202 -5.46 -47.80 58.79
CA LEU A 202 -5.34 -46.98 59.99
C LEU A 202 -6.64 -46.86 60.81
N ASP A 203 -7.76 -47.39 60.30
CA ASP A 203 -9.05 -47.34 60.98
C ASP A 203 -8.99 -48.06 62.35
N PRO A 204 -9.68 -47.57 63.38
CA PRO A 204 -9.24 -47.73 64.75
C PRO A 204 -9.46 -49.16 65.29
N ILE A 205 -8.34 -49.79 65.63
CA ILE A 205 -8.23 -50.99 66.49
C ILE A 205 -8.86 -50.74 67.89
N GLN A 206 -9.13 -49.48 68.25
CA GLN A 206 -9.67 -49.04 69.55
C GLN A 206 -11.01 -49.69 69.95
N SER A 207 -11.85 -50.09 68.99
CA SER A 207 -13.13 -50.77 69.29
C SER A 207 -12.94 -52.12 69.97
N ASP A 208 -11.86 -52.84 69.67
CA ASP A 208 -11.63 -54.19 70.21
C ASP A 208 -10.95 -54.09 71.59
N ASP A 209 -10.09 -53.09 71.78
CA ASP A 209 -9.38 -52.84 73.03
C ASP A 209 -10.33 -52.44 74.18
N ASP A 210 -11.34 -51.61 73.93
CA ASP A 210 -12.34 -51.26 74.95
C ASP A 210 -13.18 -52.47 75.38
N MET A 211 -13.52 -53.34 74.43
CA MET A 211 -14.24 -54.59 74.70
C MET A 211 -13.38 -55.57 75.51
N THR A 212 -12.10 -55.71 75.18
CA THR A 212 -11.18 -56.57 75.93
C THR A 212 -10.91 -56.03 77.35
N ILE A 213 -10.76 -54.71 77.53
CA ILE A 213 -10.63 -54.08 78.86
C ILE A 213 -11.87 -54.36 79.72
N SER A 214 -13.08 -54.18 79.17
CA SER A 214 -14.31 -54.47 79.89
C SER A 214 -14.41 -55.95 80.32
N ARG A 215 -13.97 -56.86 79.44
CA ARG A 215 -13.94 -58.30 79.70
C ARG A 215 -12.93 -58.68 80.79
N ILE A 216 -11.75 -58.08 80.78
CA ILE A 216 -10.71 -58.32 81.80
C ILE A 216 -11.21 -57.83 83.17
N LYS A 217 -11.87 -56.68 83.23
CA LYS A 217 -12.49 -56.16 84.48
C LYS A 217 -13.56 -57.13 85.04
N ASP A 218 -14.44 -57.66 84.20
CA ASP A 218 -15.44 -58.66 84.61
C ASP A 218 -14.79 -59.96 85.12
N LEU A 219 -13.76 -60.47 84.43
CA LEU A 219 -13.04 -61.67 84.86
C LEU A 219 -12.29 -61.46 86.18
N CYS A 220 -11.64 -60.31 86.39
CA CYS A 220 -11.01 -59.97 87.67
C CYS A 220 -12.04 -59.88 88.80
N ALA A 221 -13.20 -59.27 88.56
CA ALA A 221 -14.27 -59.21 89.56
C ALA A 221 -14.77 -60.61 89.96
N ARG A 222 -14.93 -61.52 88.99
CA ARG A 222 -15.28 -62.92 89.27
C ARG A 222 -14.18 -63.66 90.04
N LEU A 223 -12.92 -63.45 89.68
CA LEU A 223 -11.79 -64.05 90.39
C LEU A 223 -11.75 -63.59 91.85
N ILE A 224 -11.87 -62.28 92.11
CA ILE A 224 -11.93 -61.73 93.47
C ILE A 224 -13.06 -62.39 94.24
N LYS A 225 -14.27 -62.42 93.68
CA LYS A 225 -15.43 -63.07 94.31
C LYS A 225 -15.14 -64.52 94.70
N HIS A 226 -14.65 -65.34 93.77
CA HIS A 226 -14.36 -66.75 94.04
C HIS A 226 -13.20 -66.96 95.03
N THR A 227 -12.18 -66.09 95.01
CA THR A 227 -11.09 -66.16 96.00
C THR A 227 -11.56 -65.81 97.41
N VAL A 228 -12.40 -64.79 97.56
CA VAL A 228 -12.97 -64.40 98.86
C VAL A 228 -13.88 -65.50 99.39
N GLU A 229 -14.79 -66.02 98.55
CA GLU A 229 -15.65 -67.17 98.91
C GLU A 229 -14.81 -68.42 99.26
N GLY A 230 -13.75 -68.69 98.50
CA GLY A 230 -12.85 -69.83 98.73
C GLY A 230 -12.01 -69.72 100.01
N ILE A 231 -11.53 -68.53 100.36
CA ILE A 231 -10.79 -68.29 101.61
C ILE A 231 -11.77 -68.35 102.79
N ARG A 232 -12.96 -67.75 102.67
CA ARG A 232 -14.00 -67.81 103.71
C ARG A 232 -14.43 -69.24 104.02
N THR A 233 -14.77 -70.02 103.01
CA THR A 233 -15.15 -71.44 103.18
C THR A 233 -14.02 -72.30 103.76
N LYS A 234 -12.75 -72.00 103.44
CA LYS A 234 -11.60 -72.67 104.08
C LYS A 234 -11.43 -72.27 105.54
N LEU A 235 -11.59 -70.99 105.88
CA LEU A 235 -11.55 -70.50 107.26
C LEU A 235 -12.70 -71.09 108.08
N ASP A 236 -13.93 -71.07 107.56
CA ASP A 236 -15.10 -71.70 108.19
C ASP A 236 -14.85 -73.18 108.46
N ARG A 237 -14.26 -73.89 107.48
CA ARG A 237 -13.90 -75.30 107.66
C ARG A 237 -12.84 -75.49 108.74
N ILE A 238 -11.76 -74.71 108.75
CA ILE A 238 -10.69 -74.81 109.74
C ILE A 238 -11.23 -74.48 111.14
N TYR A 239 -12.09 -73.47 111.24
CA TYR A 239 -12.75 -73.09 112.49
C TYR A 239 -13.64 -74.22 113.02
N LEU A 240 -14.48 -74.81 112.17
CA LEU A 240 -15.32 -75.96 112.54
C LEU A 240 -14.51 -77.22 112.87
N ASP A 241 -13.43 -77.50 112.13
CA ASP A 241 -12.51 -78.61 112.41
C ASP A 241 -11.74 -78.38 113.73
N ALA A 242 -11.35 -77.14 114.04
CA ALA A 242 -10.72 -76.76 115.30
C ALA A 242 -11.67 -76.88 116.50
N LEU A 243 -12.92 -76.43 116.36
CA LEU A 243 -13.97 -76.64 117.37
C LEU A 243 -14.23 -78.13 117.61
N HIS A 244 -14.27 -78.94 116.55
CA HIS A 244 -14.47 -80.39 116.65
C HIS A 244 -13.30 -81.10 117.37
N ASN A 245 -12.07 -80.65 117.12
CA ASN A 245 -10.87 -81.19 117.77
C ASN A 245 -10.71 -80.70 119.22
N SER A 246 -11.10 -79.45 119.51
CA SER A 246 -11.11 -78.88 120.87
C SER A 246 -12.12 -79.60 121.78
N ALA A 247 -13.29 -79.97 121.26
CA ALA A 247 -14.30 -80.74 122.01
C ALA A 247 -13.84 -82.17 122.44
N ARG A 248 -12.68 -82.65 121.96
CA ARG A 248 -12.08 -83.94 122.34
C ARG A 248 -10.99 -83.82 123.42
N SER A 249 -10.57 -82.61 123.78
CA SER A 249 -9.58 -82.33 124.84
C SER A 249 -10.26 -81.53 125.96
N GLU A 250 -9.84 -81.72 127.21
CA GLU A 250 -10.50 -81.12 128.39
C GLU A 250 -10.52 -79.58 128.35
N GLU A 251 -11.67 -79.03 128.80
CA GLU A 251 -12.11 -77.62 128.98
C GLU A 251 -11.43 -76.51 128.14
N PRO A 252 -12.12 -75.92 127.14
CA PRO A 252 -11.64 -74.72 126.46
C PRO A 252 -11.81 -73.48 127.33
N ASP A 253 -10.77 -72.65 127.41
CA ASP A 253 -10.85 -71.33 128.04
C ASP A 253 -11.79 -70.44 127.20
N SER A 254 -12.92 -70.04 127.77
CA SER A 254 -13.97 -69.31 127.03
C SER A 254 -13.47 -67.98 126.47
N GLN A 255 -12.48 -67.38 127.12
CA GLN A 255 -11.88 -66.11 126.68
C GLN A 255 -11.03 -66.28 125.42
N GLU A 256 -10.28 -67.37 125.30
CA GLU A 256 -9.49 -67.64 124.09
C GLU A 256 -10.39 -67.86 122.87
N THR A 257 -11.56 -68.46 123.06
CA THR A 257 -12.52 -68.68 121.95
C THR A 257 -13.20 -67.40 121.47
N THR A 258 -13.42 -66.42 122.36
CA THR A 258 -13.98 -65.10 121.98
C THR A 258 -12.93 -64.25 121.28
N ASP A 259 -11.70 -64.26 121.77
CA ASP A 259 -10.59 -63.50 121.18
C ASP A 259 -10.30 -64.02 119.76
N LEU A 260 -10.30 -65.35 119.55
CA LEU A 260 -10.16 -65.95 118.21
C LEU A 260 -11.34 -65.65 117.28
N GLN A 261 -12.55 -65.46 117.81
CA GLN A 261 -13.70 -65.06 117.00
C GLN A 261 -13.56 -63.61 116.53
N GLU A 262 -13.15 -62.69 117.40
CA GLU A 262 -12.90 -61.29 117.04
C GLU A 262 -11.76 -61.18 116.02
N GLU A 263 -10.69 -61.97 116.18
CA GLU A 263 -9.60 -62.05 115.19
C GLU A 263 -10.09 -62.62 113.83
N LEU A 264 -10.97 -63.61 113.84
CA LEU A 264 -11.57 -64.18 112.61
C LEU A 264 -12.48 -63.16 111.90
N GLU A 265 -13.29 -62.40 112.65
CA GLU A 265 -14.15 -61.34 112.12
C GLU A 265 -13.32 -60.19 111.53
N SER A 266 -12.21 -59.82 112.19
CA SER A 266 -11.22 -58.89 111.66
C SER A 266 -10.64 -59.41 110.35
N LEU A 267 -10.20 -60.67 110.31
CA LEU A 267 -9.68 -61.31 109.10
C LEU A 267 -10.72 -61.34 107.96
N TYR A 268 -12.00 -61.56 108.26
CA TYR A 268 -13.08 -61.51 107.26
C TYR A 268 -13.27 -60.15 106.61
N SER A 269 -13.00 -59.08 107.34
CA SER A 269 -13.03 -57.71 106.83
C SER A 269 -11.83 -57.41 105.90
N GLU A 270 -10.67 -58.04 106.16
CA GLU A 270 -9.43 -57.82 105.41
C GLU A 270 -9.31 -58.67 104.13
N ILE A 271 -9.94 -59.85 104.08
CA ILE A 271 -9.84 -60.77 102.93
C ILE A 271 -10.28 -60.11 101.62
N LEU A 272 -11.37 -59.32 101.62
CA LEU A 272 -11.88 -58.69 100.39
C LEU A 272 -10.92 -57.59 99.88
N PRO A 273 -10.49 -56.60 100.68
CA PRO A 273 -9.48 -55.63 100.27
C PRO A 273 -8.17 -56.26 99.80
N VAL A 274 -7.68 -57.29 100.48
CA VAL A 274 -6.43 -57.98 100.09
C VAL A 274 -6.60 -58.76 98.80
N ALA A 275 -7.72 -59.48 98.62
CA ALA A 275 -8.03 -60.18 97.38
C ALA A 275 -8.15 -59.20 96.21
N GLN A 276 -8.81 -58.06 96.41
CA GLN A 276 -8.92 -56.99 95.41
C GLN A 276 -7.55 -56.45 95.03
N MET A 277 -6.73 -56.03 95.99
CA MET A 277 -5.37 -55.54 95.72
C MET A 277 -4.53 -56.59 94.99
N SER A 278 -4.63 -57.86 95.39
CA SER A 278 -3.86 -58.95 94.77
C SER A 278 -4.27 -59.18 93.31
N ALA A 279 -5.58 -59.18 93.00
CA ALA A 279 -6.07 -59.39 91.65
C ALA A 279 -5.78 -58.18 90.75
N GLU A 280 -5.90 -56.96 91.30
CA GLU A 280 -5.54 -55.74 90.60
C GLU A 280 -4.04 -55.70 90.26
N GLN A 281 -3.18 -56.05 91.22
CA GLN A 281 -1.73 -56.01 91.03
C GLN A 281 -1.21 -57.14 90.12
N GLN A 282 -1.77 -58.35 90.21
CA GLN A 282 -1.31 -59.51 89.44
C GLN A 282 -1.87 -59.55 88.01
N PHE A 283 -3.12 -59.12 87.81
CA PHE A 283 -3.81 -59.35 86.53
C PHE A 283 -4.27 -58.06 85.87
N LEU A 284 -4.93 -57.14 86.59
CA LEU A 284 -5.51 -55.94 85.98
C LEU A 284 -4.44 -54.94 85.53
N GLN A 285 -3.52 -54.56 86.42
CA GLN A 285 -2.49 -53.57 86.11
C GLN A 285 -1.52 -54.05 85.01
N PRO A 286 -1.02 -55.30 85.01
CA PRO A 286 -0.18 -55.79 83.92
C PRO A 286 -0.91 -55.85 82.59
N ALA A 287 -2.19 -56.25 82.58
CA ALA A 287 -3.00 -56.27 81.35
C ALA A 287 -3.24 -54.85 80.80
N LEU A 288 -3.57 -53.88 81.65
CA LEU A 288 -3.72 -52.48 81.23
C LEU A 288 -2.41 -51.90 80.72
N LYS A 289 -1.26 -52.22 81.33
CA LYS A 289 0.06 -51.80 80.84
C LYS A 289 0.41 -52.44 79.49
N ALA A 290 0.06 -53.71 79.29
CA ALA A 290 0.27 -54.40 78.01
C ALA A 290 -0.59 -53.78 76.90
N ILE A 291 -1.87 -53.52 77.18
CA ILE A 291 -2.80 -52.86 76.23
C ILE A 291 -2.33 -51.43 75.92
N ALA A 292 -1.92 -50.66 76.93
CA ALA A 292 -1.37 -49.32 76.72
C ALA A 292 -0.05 -49.33 75.92
N ALA A 293 0.77 -50.37 76.07
CA ALA A 293 1.99 -50.52 75.28
C ALA A 293 1.70 -50.87 73.81
N THR A 294 0.69 -51.71 73.55
CA THR A 294 0.24 -52.01 72.18
C THR A 294 -0.43 -50.81 71.52
N ASP A 295 -1.24 -50.06 72.27
CA ASP A 295 -1.86 -48.81 71.81
C ASP A 295 -0.78 -47.76 71.48
N GLY A 296 0.25 -47.61 72.33
CA GLY A 296 1.38 -46.72 72.05
C GLY A 296 2.14 -47.08 70.76
N GLN A 297 2.33 -48.37 70.46
CA GLN A 297 2.92 -48.82 69.20
C GLN A 297 2.00 -48.61 67.99
N GLY A 298 0.68 -48.82 68.17
CA GLY A 298 -0.34 -48.53 67.17
C GLY A 298 -0.38 -47.04 66.84
N GLN A 299 -0.35 -46.19 67.85
CA GLN A 299 -0.31 -44.73 67.73
C GLN A 299 0.97 -44.23 67.06
N GLU A 300 2.14 -44.83 67.35
CA GLU A 300 3.38 -44.49 66.66
C GLU A 300 3.33 -44.88 65.17
N ARG A 301 2.77 -46.05 64.84
CA ARG A 301 2.55 -46.48 63.45
C ARG A 301 1.56 -45.56 62.74
N ALA A 302 0.46 -45.20 63.39
CA ALA A 302 -0.53 -44.26 62.86
C ALA A 302 0.08 -42.87 62.64
N ALA A 303 0.87 -42.36 63.60
CA ALA A 303 1.56 -41.08 63.46
C ALA A 303 2.54 -41.07 62.27
N LYS A 304 3.30 -42.16 62.06
CA LYS A 304 4.18 -42.31 60.89
C LYS A 304 3.41 -42.36 59.58
N ALA A 305 2.29 -43.09 59.54
CA ALA A 305 1.44 -43.20 58.36
C ALA A 305 0.73 -41.87 58.03
N VAL A 306 0.20 -41.17 59.04
CA VAL A 306 -0.39 -39.83 58.86
C VAL A 306 0.66 -38.83 58.38
N LYS A 307 1.87 -38.87 58.93
CA LYS A 307 2.98 -38.03 58.45
C LYS A 307 3.30 -38.33 56.99
N TYR A 308 3.38 -39.60 56.61
CA TYR A 308 3.59 -40.01 55.22
C TYR A 308 2.46 -39.55 54.29
N ILE A 309 1.19 -39.69 54.69
CA ILE A 309 0.03 -39.19 53.96
C ILE A 309 0.15 -37.68 53.78
N HIS A 310 0.48 -36.93 54.84
CA HIS A 310 0.66 -35.49 54.79
C HIS A 310 1.78 -35.07 53.84
N ASP A 311 2.95 -35.70 53.93
CA ASP A 311 4.09 -35.42 53.05
C ASP A 311 3.74 -35.73 51.57
N CYS A 312 2.97 -36.79 51.32
CA CYS A 312 2.49 -37.12 49.98
C CYS A 312 1.45 -36.10 49.46
N LEU A 313 0.53 -35.64 50.30
CA LEU A 313 -0.43 -34.59 49.93
C LEU A 313 0.28 -33.27 49.62
N LEU A 314 1.28 -32.87 50.42
CA LEU A 314 2.12 -31.71 50.12
C LEU A 314 2.86 -31.87 48.78
N PHE A 315 3.40 -33.07 48.51
CA PHE A 315 4.02 -33.36 47.23
C PHE A 315 3.04 -33.23 46.06
N LEU A 316 1.82 -33.75 46.18
CA LEU A 316 0.78 -33.62 45.15
C LEU A 316 0.41 -32.16 44.90
N VAL A 317 0.22 -31.36 45.96
CA VAL A 317 -0.08 -29.92 45.85
C VAL A 317 1.04 -29.17 45.13
N ASN A 318 2.29 -29.30 45.59
CA ASN A 318 3.44 -28.66 44.94
C ASN A 318 3.59 -29.07 43.47
N ARG A 319 3.31 -30.35 43.16
CA ARG A 319 3.37 -30.84 41.78
C ARG A 319 2.26 -30.24 40.91
N ILE A 320 1.06 -30.09 41.42
CA ILE A 320 -0.05 -29.44 40.70
C ILE A 320 0.24 -27.95 40.49
N GLU A 321 0.75 -27.24 41.49
CA GLU A 321 1.12 -25.83 41.38
C GLU A 321 2.20 -25.59 40.32
N THR A 322 3.30 -26.34 40.37
CA THR A 322 4.36 -26.26 39.35
C THR A 322 3.89 -26.65 37.95
N PHE A 323 2.91 -27.55 37.86
CA PHE A 323 2.29 -27.92 36.59
C PHE A 323 1.37 -26.81 36.06
N LEU A 324 0.59 -26.17 36.93
CA LEU A 324 -0.29 -25.05 36.60
C LEU A 324 0.51 -23.89 35.99
N GLU A 325 1.62 -23.50 36.63
CA GLU A 325 2.52 -22.45 36.10
C GLU A 325 2.99 -22.77 34.67
N ARG A 326 3.46 -24.00 34.43
CA ARG A 326 3.91 -24.44 33.09
C ARG A 326 2.76 -24.52 32.08
N ALA A 327 1.56 -24.89 32.53
CA ALA A 327 0.39 -24.93 31.68
C ALA A 327 -0.06 -23.51 31.27
N GLU A 328 0.02 -22.54 32.18
CA GLU A 328 -0.23 -21.12 31.90
C GLU A 328 0.79 -20.54 30.91
N GLU A 329 2.09 -20.81 31.10
CA GLU A 329 3.13 -20.42 30.14
C GLU A 329 2.88 -21.02 28.75
N SER A 330 2.52 -22.31 28.70
CA SER A 330 2.17 -23.00 27.45
C SER A 330 0.92 -22.40 26.79
N GLN A 331 -0.09 -22.03 27.58
CA GLN A 331 -1.29 -21.37 27.11
C GLN A 331 -0.99 -19.98 26.54
N CYS A 332 -0.16 -19.18 27.22
CA CYS A 332 0.31 -17.90 26.72
C CYS A 332 1.05 -18.05 25.39
N HIS A 333 1.95 -19.02 25.29
CA HIS A 333 2.66 -19.35 24.05
C HIS A 333 1.70 -19.74 22.91
N LYS A 334 0.68 -20.57 23.21
CA LYS A 334 -0.37 -20.95 22.25
C LYS A 334 -1.15 -19.74 21.75
N MET A 335 -1.54 -18.83 22.65
CA MET A 335 -2.26 -17.61 22.28
C MET A 335 -1.39 -16.69 21.41
N ALA A 336 -0.10 -16.55 21.74
CA ALA A 336 0.84 -15.78 20.94
C ALA A 336 1.02 -16.36 19.53
N ILE A 337 1.21 -17.68 19.40
CA ILE A 337 1.28 -18.35 18.09
C ILE A 337 -0.02 -18.15 17.32
N GLN A 338 -1.18 -18.31 17.98
CA GLN A 338 -2.47 -18.12 17.32
C GLN A 338 -2.62 -16.69 16.80
N PHE A 339 -2.25 -15.68 17.58
CA PHE A 339 -2.28 -14.29 17.14
C PHE A 339 -1.37 -14.05 15.93
N VAL A 340 -0.14 -14.60 15.94
CA VAL A 340 0.79 -14.50 14.81
C VAL A 340 0.22 -15.19 13.58
N LEU A 341 -0.38 -16.38 13.72
CA LEU A 341 -1.03 -17.10 12.63
C LEU A 341 -2.21 -16.33 12.05
N ASP A 342 -3.08 -15.77 12.91
CA ASP A 342 -4.24 -14.99 12.48
C ASP A 342 -3.80 -13.70 11.77
N SER A 343 -2.75 -13.05 12.27
CA SER A 343 -2.14 -11.88 11.61
C SER A 343 -1.52 -12.23 10.26
N ALA A 344 -0.74 -13.32 10.21
CA ALA A 344 -0.15 -13.82 8.96
C ALA A 344 -1.21 -14.20 7.93
N LYS A 345 -2.30 -14.85 8.34
CA LYS A 345 -3.44 -15.19 7.47
C LYS A 345 -4.12 -13.93 6.94
N LYS A 346 -4.32 -12.89 7.77
CA LYS A 346 -4.89 -11.60 7.32
C LYS A 346 -4.01 -10.91 6.28
N GLU A 347 -2.69 -10.87 6.49
CA GLU A 347 -1.77 -10.29 5.52
C GLU A 347 -1.70 -11.10 4.22
N LEU A 348 -1.79 -12.44 4.29
CA LEU A 348 -1.83 -13.29 3.10
C LEU A 348 -3.09 -13.03 2.25
N CYS A 349 -4.27 -12.95 2.86
CA CYS A 349 -5.52 -12.63 2.16
C CYS A 349 -5.47 -11.23 1.51
N ARG A 350 -4.81 -10.27 2.16
CA ARG A 350 -4.66 -8.90 1.63
C ARG A 350 -3.81 -8.85 0.34
N VAL A 351 -2.86 -9.77 0.17
CA VAL A 351 -2.02 -9.84 -1.03
C VAL A 351 -2.81 -10.39 -2.23
N GLU A 352 -3.75 -11.32 -2.00
CA GLU A 352 -4.60 -11.89 -3.06
C GLU A 352 -5.64 -10.91 -3.62
N ASP A 353 -6.10 -9.93 -2.82
CA ASP A 353 -7.05 -8.88 -3.26
C ASP A 353 -6.41 -7.78 -4.13
N SER A 354 -5.11 -7.85 -4.43
CA SER A 354 -4.52 -6.97 -5.43
C SER A 354 -4.99 -7.37 -6.84
N PRO A 355 -5.54 -6.43 -7.64
CA PRO A 355 -6.29 -6.78 -8.84
C PRO A 355 -5.38 -7.49 -9.84
N THR A 356 -5.71 -8.75 -10.12
CA THR A 356 -5.25 -9.49 -11.30
C THR A 356 -5.41 -8.63 -12.55
N PRO A 357 -4.40 -8.50 -13.42
CA PRO A 357 -4.52 -7.77 -14.67
C PRO A 357 -5.29 -8.64 -15.68
N SER A 358 -6.62 -8.62 -15.60
CA SER A 358 -7.46 -9.17 -16.66
C SER A 358 -7.56 -8.17 -17.82
N SER A 359 -6.85 -8.50 -18.91
CA SER A 359 -7.17 -8.19 -20.31
C SER A 359 -6.89 -6.76 -20.87
N PRO A 360 -6.37 -6.66 -22.11
CA PRO A 360 -5.90 -5.42 -22.72
C PRO A 360 -7.06 -4.66 -23.39
N SER A 361 -7.61 -3.67 -22.69
CA SER A 361 -8.56 -2.73 -23.29
C SER A 361 -7.85 -1.43 -23.66
N LYS A 362 -7.52 -1.32 -24.95
CA LYS A 362 -7.41 -0.14 -25.84
C LYS A 362 -6.78 1.17 -25.26
N PRO A 363 -5.74 1.72 -25.92
CA PRO A 363 -5.17 3.01 -25.53
C PRO A 363 -6.12 4.14 -25.96
N ASN A 364 -6.69 4.84 -24.99
CA ASN A 364 -7.39 6.09 -25.24
C ASN A 364 -6.36 7.20 -25.46
N THR A 365 -5.99 7.40 -26.73
CA THR A 365 -5.33 8.61 -27.19
C THR A 365 -6.34 9.75 -27.18
N GLN A 366 -6.15 10.74 -26.32
CA GLN A 366 -6.29 12.17 -26.62
C GLN A 366 -6.24 12.97 -25.31
N GLN A 367 -5.13 13.67 -25.08
CA GLN A 367 -5.23 15.09 -24.77
C GLN A 367 -3.91 15.78 -25.12
N ARG A 368 -4.06 16.67 -26.09
CA ARG A 368 -3.07 17.54 -26.69
C ARG A 368 -3.34 18.91 -26.09
N ARG A 369 -2.35 19.53 -25.43
CA ARG A 369 -2.07 20.99 -25.44
C ARG A 369 -0.88 21.30 -24.51
N THR A 370 0.29 21.64 -25.08
CA THR A 370 0.81 22.98 -25.47
C THR A 370 1.59 23.67 -24.34
N SER A 371 2.91 23.58 -24.48
CA SER A 371 3.91 24.64 -24.32
C SER A 371 3.73 25.73 -23.25
N ALA A 372 4.68 25.79 -22.31
CA ALA A 372 5.31 27.04 -21.89
C ALA A 372 6.80 26.83 -21.60
N ARG A 373 7.58 27.84 -21.96
CA ARG A 373 9.04 27.92 -22.11
C ARG A 373 9.67 28.43 -20.80
N SER A 374 10.74 27.78 -20.33
CA SER A 374 12.00 28.38 -19.79
C SER A 374 11.98 29.12 -18.43
N PRO A 375 13.14 29.41 -17.77
CA PRO A 375 14.47 28.74 -17.74
C PRO A 375 15.21 28.76 -16.35
N VAL A 376 16.45 28.23 -16.30
CA VAL A 376 17.58 28.61 -15.37
C VAL A 376 17.42 28.12 -13.89
N ARG A 377 18.38 27.53 -13.15
CA ARG A 377 19.86 27.54 -13.13
C ARG A 377 20.42 26.31 -12.39
N THR A 378 21.70 26.09 -12.65
CA THR A 378 22.67 25.11 -12.18
C THR A 378 22.99 25.10 -10.67
N ARG A 379 23.42 23.94 -10.13
CA ARG A 379 24.70 23.83 -9.41
C ARG A 379 25.24 22.39 -9.34
N ASN A 380 26.44 22.24 -9.91
CA ASN A 380 27.38 21.14 -9.72
C ASN A 380 27.92 21.11 -8.28
N THR A 381 28.26 19.93 -7.75
CA THR A 381 29.56 19.58 -7.10
C THR A 381 29.65 18.04 -7.00
N HIS A 382 30.50 17.43 -7.83
CA HIS A 382 31.78 16.80 -7.44
C HIS A 382 31.70 15.32 -6.98
N ARG A 383 31.86 14.43 -7.96
CA ARG A 383 32.87 13.35 -8.04
C ARG A 383 33.57 12.96 -6.72
N ARG A 384 33.39 11.69 -6.31
CA ARG A 384 34.52 10.81 -5.98
C ARG A 384 34.17 9.34 -6.19
N SER A 385 34.93 8.74 -7.10
CA SER A 385 35.12 7.31 -7.30
C SER A 385 36.15 6.78 -6.29
N SER A 386 35.76 5.83 -5.45
CA SER A 386 36.58 4.81 -4.76
C SER A 386 35.56 3.89 -4.07
N ALA A 387 35.34 2.61 -4.38
CA ALA A 387 36.27 1.54 -4.75
C ALA A 387 37.44 1.45 -3.77
N LEU A 388 37.14 1.26 -2.48
CA LEU A 388 37.89 0.44 -1.52
C LEU A 388 37.08 0.37 -0.20
N GLU A 389 37.08 -0.80 0.43
CA GLU A 389 36.62 -1.10 1.80
C GLU A 389 35.11 -0.99 2.08
N ASN A 390 34.38 -2.02 1.63
CA ASN A 390 33.21 -2.51 2.37
C ASN A 390 33.74 -3.33 3.57
N ASP A 391 34.04 -2.65 4.67
CA ASP A 391 34.07 -3.28 5.99
C ASP A 391 32.89 -2.73 6.78
N ASP A 392 31.97 -3.64 7.14
CA ASP A 392 30.91 -3.53 8.14
C ASP A 392 30.37 -2.13 8.46
N VAL A 393 29.61 -1.54 7.53
CA VAL A 393 28.76 -0.39 7.87
C VAL A 393 27.61 -0.89 8.73
N GLU A 394 27.63 -0.50 10.01
CA GLU A 394 26.59 -0.76 10.99
C GLU A 394 25.20 -0.42 10.41
N PRO A 395 24.19 -1.30 10.56
CA PRO A 395 22.91 -1.19 9.85
C PRO A 395 22.20 0.15 10.11
N GLU A 396 22.39 0.73 11.29
CA GLU A 396 21.85 2.03 11.67
C GLU A 396 22.41 3.17 10.81
N GLN A 397 23.69 3.13 10.46
CA GLN A 397 24.33 4.12 9.61
C GLN A 397 23.87 3.99 8.15
N GLN A 398 23.60 2.75 7.70
CA GLN A 398 23.08 2.48 6.36
C GLN A 398 21.63 2.96 6.22
N ILE A 399 20.77 2.72 7.22
CA ILE A 399 19.39 3.22 7.25
C ILE A 399 19.39 4.75 7.23
N ALA A 400 20.21 5.38 8.07
CA ALA A 400 20.28 6.84 8.10
C ALA A 400 20.81 7.44 6.80
N ARG A 401 21.78 6.79 6.15
CA ARG A 401 22.27 7.21 4.82
C ARG A 401 21.18 7.11 3.76
N ASN A 402 20.35 6.07 3.79
CA ASN A 402 19.19 5.94 2.90
C ASN A 402 18.14 7.04 3.15
N LEU A 403 18.01 7.49 4.40
CA LEU A 403 17.14 8.61 4.79
C LEU A 403 17.79 9.99 4.56
N GLY A 404 19.04 10.05 4.10
CA GLY A 404 19.79 11.28 3.90
C GLY A 404 20.12 12.02 5.20
N ILE A 405 20.27 11.28 6.30
CA ILE A 405 20.66 11.76 7.63
C ILE A 405 22.12 11.39 7.85
N THR A 406 22.96 12.37 8.16
CA THR A 406 24.38 12.15 8.49
C THR A 406 24.53 11.93 9.98
N LEU A 407 24.83 10.69 10.42
CA LEU A 407 25.15 10.44 11.82
C LEU A 407 26.58 10.89 12.14
N PRO A 408 26.83 11.41 13.36
CA PRO A 408 28.19 11.64 13.85
C PRO A 408 28.98 10.33 13.91
N PRO A 409 30.31 10.35 13.69
CA PRO A 409 31.15 9.16 13.69
C PRO A 409 31.18 8.47 15.07
N VAL A 410 31.46 7.16 15.07
CA VAL A 410 31.60 6.33 16.27
C VAL A 410 32.73 6.89 17.14
N GLY A 411 32.39 7.46 18.31
CA GLY A 411 33.33 8.15 19.21
C GLY A 411 32.80 9.44 19.84
N VAL A 412 31.66 9.94 19.34
CA VAL A 412 30.95 11.08 19.96
C VAL A 412 30.05 10.58 21.10
N SER A 413 30.01 11.32 22.22
CA SER A 413 29.11 11.03 23.36
C SER A 413 27.68 10.78 22.90
N GLU A 414 27.03 9.76 23.47
CA GLU A 414 25.66 9.35 23.14
C GLU A 414 24.66 10.52 23.19
N GLN A 415 24.87 11.46 24.13
CA GLN A 415 24.08 12.68 24.24
C GLN A 415 24.21 13.62 23.02
N ALA A 416 25.39 13.70 22.44
CA ALA A 416 25.62 14.51 21.24
C ALA A 416 25.10 13.82 19.96
N ARG A 417 25.01 12.48 19.94
CA ARG A 417 24.30 11.74 18.87
C ARG A 417 22.78 11.95 18.97
N ALA A 418 22.22 11.88 20.19
CA ALA A 418 20.79 12.11 20.42
C ALA A 418 20.35 13.51 19.99
N THR A 419 21.10 14.56 20.37
CA THR A 419 20.79 15.95 19.99
C THR A 419 20.91 16.20 18.48
N ALA A 420 21.86 15.55 17.79
CA ALA A 420 21.96 15.63 16.32
C ALA A 420 20.76 14.97 15.62
N LEU A 421 20.30 13.82 16.13
CA LEU A 421 19.12 13.14 15.60
C LEU A 421 17.84 13.93 15.87
N GLU A 422 17.68 14.49 17.07
CA GLU A 422 16.55 15.35 17.44
C GLU A 422 16.48 16.62 16.56
N LYS A 423 17.64 17.23 16.29
CA LYS A 423 17.74 18.34 15.34
C LYS A 423 17.34 17.91 13.92
N SER A 424 17.80 16.75 13.46
CA SER A 424 17.43 16.26 12.13
C SER A 424 15.94 15.94 12.01
N LEU A 425 15.33 15.43 13.09
CA LEU A 425 13.90 15.11 13.17
C LEU A 425 13.07 16.39 13.11
N SER A 426 13.39 17.38 13.94
CA SER A 426 12.71 18.70 13.93
C SER A 426 12.84 19.42 12.58
N GLU A 427 14.02 19.38 11.94
CA GLU A 427 14.20 19.90 10.57
C GLU A 427 13.34 19.18 9.52
N ARG A 428 13.08 17.88 9.70
CA ARG A 428 12.22 17.11 8.78
C ARG A 428 10.74 17.35 9.03
N LEU A 429 10.31 17.46 10.29
CA LEU A 429 8.93 17.80 10.63
C LEU A 429 8.56 19.19 10.11
N THR A 430 9.42 20.18 10.32
CA THR A 430 9.18 21.54 9.80
C THR A 430 9.12 21.56 8.27
N LYS A 431 10.00 20.82 7.58
CA LYS A 431 9.91 20.67 6.11
C LYS A 431 8.61 20.00 5.67
N LEU A 432 8.15 18.98 6.38
CA LEU A 432 6.89 18.30 6.07
C LEU A 432 5.71 19.26 6.22
N GLU A 433 5.67 20.03 7.31
CA GLU A 433 4.64 21.04 7.56
C GLU A 433 4.62 22.13 6.48
N ILE A 434 5.80 22.61 6.07
CA ILE A 434 5.93 23.57 4.96
C ILE A 434 5.45 22.96 3.65
N HIS A 435 5.80 21.69 3.35
CA HIS A 435 5.33 21.02 2.16
C HIS A 435 3.82 20.78 2.17
N SER A 436 3.26 20.41 3.32
CA SER A 436 1.82 20.21 3.51
C SER A 436 1.04 21.49 3.30
N SER A 437 1.45 22.59 3.95
CA SER A 437 0.81 23.90 3.79
C SER A 437 0.97 24.44 2.35
N SER A 438 2.14 24.26 1.73
CA SER A 438 2.35 24.64 0.34
C SER A 438 1.50 23.83 -0.63
N LEU A 439 1.39 22.51 -0.44
CA LEU A 439 0.54 21.65 -1.25
C LEU A 439 -0.92 22.06 -1.11
N GLN A 440 -1.40 22.22 0.13
CA GLN A 440 -2.76 22.66 0.42
C GLN A 440 -3.07 23.98 -0.30
N SER A 441 -2.26 25.01 -0.09
CA SER A 441 -2.46 26.32 -0.72
C SER A 441 -2.43 26.25 -2.25
N THR A 442 -1.52 25.44 -2.82
CA THR A 442 -1.43 25.26 -4.29
C THR A 442 -2.65 24.53 -4.83
N THR A 443 -3.12 23.50 -4.14
CA THR A 443 -4.32 22.75 -4.54
C THR A 443 -5.58 23.59 -4.41
N GLU A 444 -5.73 24.34 -3.31
CA GLU A 444 -6.85 25.25 -3.10
C GLU A 444 -6.87 26.33 -4.17
N SER A 445 -5.72 26.95 -4.47
CA SER A 445 -5.62 27.97 -5.53
C SER A 445 -5.91 27.39 -6.93
N SER A 446 -5.46 26.16 -7.21
CA SER A 446 -5.74 25.50 -8.48
C SER A 446 -7.23 25.17 -8.60
N ILE A 447 -7.83 24.59 -7.57
CA ILE A 447 -9.27 24.28 -7.52
C ILE A 447 -10.08 25.57 -7.65
N SER A 448 -9.76 26.63 -6.91
CA SER A 448 -10.48 27.90 -6.98
C SER A 448 -10.39 28.52 -8.38
N SER A 449 -9.22 28.43 -9.03
CA SER A 449 -9.06 28.92 -10.40
C SER A 449 -9.89 28.12 -11.42
N HIS A 450 -9.95 26.79 -11.28
CA HIS A 450 -10.75 25.93 -12.14
C HIS A 450 -12.25 26.11 -11.91
N LEU A 451 -12.67 26.30 -10.67
CA LEU A 451 -14.07 26.60 -10.36
C LEU A 451 -14.49 27.97 -10.90
N LEU A 452 -13.62 28.98 -10.80
CA LEU A 452 -13.90 30.30 -11.37
C LEU A 452 -14.00 30.22 -12.90
N ASP A 453 -13.07 29.53 -13.57
CA ASP A 453 -13.11 29.32 -15.02
C ASP A 453 -14.36 28.52 -15.45
N ALA A 454 -14.72 27.47 -14.70
CA ALA A 454 -15.96 26.73 -14.92
C ALA A 454 -17.20 27.62 -14.74
N HIS A 455 -17.23 28.47 -13.72
CA HIS A 455 -18.32 29.43 -13.52
C HIS A 455 -18.41 30.45 -14.66
N LEU A 456 -17.28 31.01 -15.10
CA LEU A 456 -17.23 31.97 -16.19
C LEU A 456 -17.65 31.33 -17.51
N THR A 457 -17.20 30.10 -17.79
CA THR A 457 -17.61 29.36 -18.99
C THR A 457 -19.07 28.96 -18.96
N LEU A 458 -19.61 28.54 -17.81
CA LEU A 458 -21.05 28.30 -17.64
C LEU A 458 -21.86 29.58 -17.84
N GLN A 459 -21.40 30.71 -17.30
CA GLN A 459 -22.06 32.00 -17.50
C GLN A 459 -22.02 32.42 -18.97
N LEU A 460 -20.89 32.25 -19.67
CA LEU A 460 -20.80 32.51 -21.11
C LEU A 460 -21.72 31.59 -21.93
N LEU A 461 -21.82 30.31 -21.56
CA LEU A 461 -22.74 29.37 -22.20
C LEU A 461 -24.18 29.78 -21.95
N GLN A 462 -24.52 30.15 -20.72
CA GLN A 462 -25.84 30.66 -20.35
C GLN A 462 -26.17 31.91 -21.14
N ASP A 463 -25.27 32.89 -21.18
CA ASP A 463 -25.44 34.14 -21.94
C ASP A 463 -25.60 33.86 -23.44
N SER A 464 -24.82 32.93 -24.01
CA SER A 464 -24.94 32.52 -25.41
C SER A 464 -26.25 31.80 -25.72
N LEU A 465 -26.74 30.96 -24.82
CA LEU A 465 -28.00 30.23 -25.00
C LEU A 465 -29.20 31.18 -24.87
N LEU A 466 -29.12 32.16 -23.97
CA LEU A 466 -30.15 33.18 -23.78
C LEU A 466 -30.12 34.28 -24.85
N ALA A 467 -28.98 34.51 -25.50
CA ALA A 467 -28.87 35.48 -26.60
C ALA A 467 -29.75 35.11 -27.82
N GLU A 468 -30.00 33.83 -28.06
CA GLU A 468 -30.89 33.36 -29.13
C GLU A 468 -32.38 33.30 -28.71
N SER A 469 -32.66 33.50 -27.41
CA SER A 469 -34.04 33.49 -26.89
C SER A 469 -34.65 34.89 -26.93
N LEU A 470 -35.94 34.98 -27.28
CA LEU A 470 -36.68 36.26 -27.42
C LEU A 470 -36.70 37.10 -26.13
N TYR A 471 -36.42 36.47 -24.99
CA TYR A 471 -36.24 37.11 -23.70
C TYR A 471 -34.83 36.78 -23.22
N SER A 472 -33.90 37.73 -23.33
CA SER A 472 -32.47 37.61 -22.94
C SER A 472 -32.21 37.15 -21.49
N LYS A 473 -33.26 36.85 -20.70
CA LYS A 473 -33.24 36.25 -19.36
C LYS A 473 -34.31 35.16 -19.28
N VAL A 474 -34.02 34.07 -18.58
CA VAL A 474 -35.00 33.03 -18.25
C VAL A 474 -36.08 33.65 -17.39
N ARG A 475 -37.32 33.73 -17.91
CA ARG A 475 -38.52 34.07 -17.14
C ARG A 475 -39.29 32.80 -16.87
N LEU A 476 -39.85 32.67 -15.67
CA LEU A 476 -40.77 31.57 -15.39
C LEU A 476 -42.09 31.88 -16.09
N LEU A 477 -42.79 30.85 -16.59
CA LEU A 477 -44.07 31.04 -17.28
C LEU A 477 -45.15 31.65 -16.36
N ASP A 478 -44.94 31.57 -15.05
CA ASP A 478 -45.80 32.10 -14.01
C ASP A 478 -45.14 33.29 -13.29
N PRO A 479 -45.68 34.52 -13.44
CA PRO A 479 -45.09 35.73 -12.86
C PRO A 479 -45.14 35.75 -11.33
N ASP A 480 -46.09 35.03 -10.70
CA ASP A 480 -46.22 34.97 -9.24
C ASP A 480 -45.10 34.10 -8.65
N ILE A 481 -44.73 33.03 -9.34
CA ILE A 481 -43.60 32.17 -8.96
C ILE A 481 -42.27 32.89 -9.21
N GLU A 482 -42.12 33.63 -10.31
CA GLU A 482 -40.91 34.44 -10.56
C GLU A 482 -40.68 35.50 -9.48
N ALA A 483 -41.74 36.17 -9.03
CA ALA A 483 -41.68 37.11 -7.91
C ALA A 483 -41.26 36.41 -6.60
N SER A 484 -41.79 35.21 -6.33
CA SER A 484 -41.43 34.44 -5.14
C SER A 484 -39.97 33.97 -5.13
N VAL A 485 -39.44 33.54 -6.28
CA VAL A 485 -38.03 33.12 -6.43
C VAL A 485 -37.09 34.32 -6.33
N GLY A 486 -37.46 35.46 -6.90
CA GLY A 486 -36.69 36.71 -6.77
C GLY A 486 -36.61 37.21 -5.32
N MET A 487 -37.64 36.95 -4.49
CA MET A 487 -37.55 37.24 -3.05
C MET A 487 -36.59 36.28 -2.33
N PHE A 488 -36.57 35.00 -2.70
CA PHE A 488 -35.63 34.02 -2.13
C PHE A 488 -34.17 34.32 -2.48
N GLU A 489 -33.87 34.79 -3.70
CA GLU A 489 -32.51 35.20 -4.09
C GLU A 489 -32.00 36.44 -3.34
N GLN A 490 -32.88 37.28 -2.79
CA GLN A 490 -32.49 38.43 -1.98
C GLN A 490 -32.26 38.11 -0.49
N GLU A 491 -32.69 36.93 -0.02
CA GLU A 491 -32.50 36.47 1.37
C GLU A 491 -31.26 35.59 1.57
N ILE A 492 -30.60 35.13 0.49
CA ILE A 492 -29.33 34.37 0.50
C ILE A 492 -28.16 35.34 0.33
#